data_AF-A0A523XHK9-F1
#
_entry.id   AF-A0A523XHK9-F1
#
_cell.length_a   1.000
_cell.length_b   1.000
_cell.length_c   1.000
_cell.angle_alpha   90.00
_cell.angle_beta   90.00
_cell.angle_gamma   90.00
#
_symmetry.space_group_name_H-M   'P 1'
#
loop_
_entity.id
_entity.type
_entity.pdbx_description
1 polymer ?
#
loop_
_entity_poly.entity_id
_entity_poly.type
_entity_poly.pdbx_seq_one_letter_code
_entity_poly.pdbx_strand_id
1 'polypeptide(L)'
;MINKKVKDFWNAYRKFILIWLVIVLFIIISIILGFDKKIIALVVILTGFLTQAFSGLIGMIGTIPAIGPMIVKIVTLPFFLLLNALAYLFTFFALRMGLKRDIVRARIISTALLIGIVIGFILGRIF
;
A
#
# COMPACT_ATOMS: atom_id res chain seq x y z
N MET A 1 -31.45 4.23 -4.35
CA MET A 1 -30.06 4.63 -4.00
C MET A 1 -29.06 3.46 -4.01
N ILE A 2 -29.45 2.25 -3.58
CA ILE A 2 -28.58 1.06 -3.51
C ILE A 2 -28.08 0.59 -4.89
N ASN A 3 -28.96 0.51 -5.90
CA ASN A 3 -28.58 0.05 -7.25
C ASN A 3 -27.51 0.91 -7.95
N LYS A 4 -27.43 2.21 -7.65
CA LYS A 4 -26.43 3.10 -8.25
C LYS A 4 -25.04 2.82 -7.68
N LYS A 5 -24.93 2.68 -6.34
CA LYS A 5 -23.67 2.31 -5.66
C LYS A 5 -23.11 0.96 -6.13
N VAL A 6 -23.98 -0.03 -6.31
CA VAL A 6 -23.58 -1.36 -6.81
C VAL A 6 -23.07 -1.29 -8.26
N LYS A 7 -23.74 -0.50 -9.10
CA LYS A 7 -23.33 -0.29 -10.50
C LYS A 7 -21.99 0.45 -10.60
N ASP A 8 -21.79 1.47 -9.77
CA ASP A 8 -20.55 2.24 -9.71
C ASP A 8 -19.38 1.38 -9.22
N PHE A 9 -19.62 0.54 -8.20
CA PHE A 9 -18.65 -0.44 -7.71
C PHE A 9 -18.24 -1.44 -8.81
N TRP A 10 -19.22 -2.03 -9.50
CA TRP A 10 -18.92 -3.00 -10.56
C TRP A 10 -18.11 -2.37 -11.69
N ASN A 11 -18.45 -1.15 -12.11
CA ASN A 11 -17.74 -0.48 -13.18
C ASN A 11 -16.29 -0.13 -12.79
N ALA A 12 -16.07 0.26 -11.53
CA ALA A 12 -14.75 0.59 -10.99
C ALA A 12 -13.86 -0.65 -10.81
N TYR A 13 -14.41 -1.77 -10.30
CA TYR A 13 -13.60 -2.90 -9.83
C TYR A 13 -13.63 -4.15 -10.73
N ARG A 14 -14.43 -4.20 -11.79
CA ARG A 14 -14.51 -5.38 -12.71
C ARG A 14 -13.16 -5.90 -13.19
N LYS A 15 -12.22 -5.00 -13.51
CA LYS A 15 -10.88 -5.36 -13.98
C LYS A 15 -10.07 -6.05 -12.88
N PHE A 16 -10.12 -5.52 -11.66
CA PHE A 16 -9.45 -6.11 -10.51
C PHE A 16 -10.06 -7.46 -10.12
N ILE A 17 -11.39 -7.58 -10.18
CA ILE A 17 -12.10 -8.85 -9.95
C ILE A 17 -11.60 -9.93 -10.92
N LEU A 18 -11.48 -9.59 -12.21
CA LEU A 18 -10.96 -10.51 -13.22
C LEU A 18 -9.50 -10.92 -12.95
N ILE A 19 -8.63 -9.97 -12.59
CA ILE A 19 -7.24 -10.25 -12.25
C ILE A 19 -7.14 -11.21 -11.07
N TRP A 20 -7.93 -10.99 -10.02
CA TRP A 20 -7.97 -11.88 -8.85
C TRP A 20 -8.49 -13.27 -9.17
N LEU A 21 -9.48 -13.37 -10.05
CA LEU A 21 -9.98 -14.66 -10.53
C LEU A 21 -8.87 -15.45 -11.22
N VAL A 22 -8.09 -14.80 -12.08
CA VAL A 22 -6.93 -15.43 -12.76
C VAL A 22 -5.85 -15.85 -11.76
N ILE A 23 -5.52 -15.00 -10.78
CA ILE A 23 -4.53 -15.32 -9.74
C ILE A 23 -4.98 -16.53 -8.91
N VAL A 24 -6.24 -16.58 -8.49
CA VAL A 24 -6.79 -17.70 -7.71
C VAL A 24 -6.77 -18.99 -8.54
N LEU A 25 -7.17 -18.92 -9.81
CA LEU A 25 -7.11 -20.06 -10.71
C LEU A 25 -5.69 -20.58 -10.88
N PHE A 26 -4.72 -19.68 -11.07
CA PHE A 26 -3.30 -20.02 -11.16
C PHE A 26 -2.79 -20.71 -9.88
N ILE A 27 -3.16 -20.21 -8.69
CA ILE A 27 -2.79 -20.81 -7.41
C ILE A 27 -3.35 -22.23 -7.30
N ILE A 28 -4.63 -22.43 -7.61
CA ILE A 28 -5.28 -23.75 -7.53
C ILE A 28 -4.58 -24.75 -8.45
N ILE A 29 -4.38 -24.38 -9.71
CA ILE A 29 -3.69 -25.22 -10.71
C ILE A 29 -2.27 -25.54 -10.22
N SER A 30 -1.54 -24.55 -9.73
CA SER A 30 -0.16 -24.73 -9.29
C SER A 30 -0.04 -25.67 -8.08
N ILE A 31 -1.00 -25.61 -7.15
CA ILE A 31 -1.05 -26.52 -6.00
C ILE A 31 -1.37 -27.95 -6.45
N ILE A 32 -2.33 -28.13 -7.38
CA ILE A 32 -2.70 -29.45 -7.91
C ILE A 32 -1.52 -30.09 -8.65
N LEU A 33 -0.73 -29.29 -9.37
CA LEU A 33 0.48 -29.74 -10.08
C LEU A 33 1.67 -30.01 -9.15
N GLY A 34 1.53 -29.75 -7.85
CA GLY A 34 2.57 -30.06 -6.86
C GLY A 34 3.75 -29.08 -6.84
N PHE A 35 3.59 -27.86 -7.36
CA PHE A 35 4.64 -26.83 -7.28
C PHE A 35 4.92 -26.43 -5.82
N ASP A 36 6.18 -26.05 -5.54
CA ASP A 36 6.57 -25.56 -4.22
C ASP A 36 5.79 -24.27 -3.89
N LYS A 37 5.09 -24.30 -2.75
CA LYS A 37 4.30 -23.18 -2.22
C LYS A 37 5.09 -21.88 -2.12
N LYS A 38 6.40 -21.94 -1.85
CA LYS A 38 7.28 -20.76 -1.81
C LYS A 38 7.41 -20.09 -3.18
N ILE A 39 7.56 -20.89 -4.23
CA ILE A 39 7.68 -20.41 -5.61
C ILE A 39 6.34 -19.82 -6.06
N ILE A 40 5.23 -20.51 -5.77
CA ILE A 40 3.87 -20.02 -6.06
C ILE A 40 3.66 -18.66 -5.38
N ALA A 41 3.98 -18.55 -4.09
CA ALA A 41 3.84 -17.31 -3.34
C ALA A 41 4.68 -16.18 -3.95
N LEU A 42 5.93 -16.45 -4.34
CA LEU A 42 6.81 -15.46 -4.95
C LEU A 42 6.24 -14.96 -6.30
N VAL A 43 5.76 -15.87 -7.15
CA VAL A 43 5.13 -15.51 -8.43
C VAL A 43 3.85 -14.69 -8.21
N VAL A 44 3.02 -15.06 -7.24
CA VAL A 44 1.79 -14.32 -6.90
C VAL A 44 2.10 -12.93 -6.36
N ILE A 45 3.12 -12.79 -5.52
CA ILE A 45 3.54 -11.48 -4.99
C ILE A 45 4.06 -10.59 -6.13
N LEU A 46 4.92 -11.12 -7.00
CA LEU A 46 5.45 -10.37 -8.14
C LEU A 46 4.35 -9.94 -9.11
N THR A 47 3.49 -10.88 -9.52
CA THR A 47 2.37 -10.60 -10.42
C THR A 47 1.39 -9.62 -9.81
N GLY A 48 1.02 -9.81 -8.54
CA GLY A 48 0.13 -8.91 -7.82
C GLY A 48 0.69 -7.49 -7.63
N PHE A 49 2.01 -7.35 -7.52
CA PHE A 49 2.68 -6.05 -7.48
C PHE A 49 2.69 -5.38 -8.86
N LEU A 50 3.10 -6.10 -9.91
CA LEU A 50 3.17 -5.60 -11.28
C LEU A 50 1.80 -5.16 -11.82
N THR A 51 0.75 -5.93 -11.55
CA THR A 51 -0.61 -5.60 -12.02
C THR A 51 -1.38 -4.71 -11.04
N GLN A 52 -0.75 -4.27 -9.95
CA GLN A 52 -1.39 -3.53 -8.85
C GLN A 52 -2.64 -4.24 -8.27
N ALA A 53 -2.68 -5.57 -8.32
CA ALA A 53 -3.83 -6.36 -7.88
C ALA A 53 -4.14 -6.13 -6.39
N PHE A 54 -3.10 -5.95 -5.56
CA PHE A 54 -3.26 -5.67 -4.13
C PHE A 54 -3.93 -4.33 -3.86
N SER A 55 -3.64 -3.29 -4.66
CA SER A 55 -4.32 -2.00 -4.57
C SER A 55 -5.82 -2.13 -4.89
N GLY A 56 -6.14 -2.91 -5.92
CA GLY A 56 -7.51 -3.27 -6.27
C GLY A 56 -8.27 -3.93 -5.12
N LEU A 57 -7.65 -4.92 -4.43
CA LEU A 57 -8.25 -5.55 -3.25
C LEU A 57 -8.49 -4.57 -2.11
N ILE A 58 -7.47 -3.77 -1.76
CA ILE A 58 -7.59 -2.80 -0.67
C ILE A 58 -8.68 -1.79 -0.99
N GLY A 59 -8.78 -1.33 -2.24
CA GLY A 59 -9.84 -0.46 -2.72
C GLY A 59 -11.22 -1.11 -2.60
N MET A 60 -11.36 -2.36 -3.05
CA MET A 60 -12.61 -3.11 -2.96
C MET A 60 -13.06 -3.30 -1.50
N ILE A 61 -12.16 -3.76 -0.63
CA ILE A 61 -12.46 -3.93 0.80
C ILE A 61 -12.75 -2.57 1.46
N GLY A 62 -12.05 -1.52 1.03
CA GLY A 62 -12.24 -0.16 1.51
C GLY A 62 -13.61 0.45 1.21
N THR A 63 -14.32 -0.05 0.20
CA THR A 63 -15.70 0.38 -0.09
C THR A 63 -16.71 -0.12 0.94
N ILE A 64 -16.34 -1.13 1.75
CA ILE A 64 -17.19 -1.65 2.80
C ILE A 64 -17.16 -0.62 3.95
N PRO A 65 -18.30 0.03 4.29
CA PRO A 65 -18.32 1.21 5.16
C PRO A 65 -17.70 0.99 6.56
N ALA A 66 -17.78 -0.23 7.08
CA ALA A 66 -17.18 -0.59 8.36
C ALA A 66 -15.68 -0.94 8.25
N ILE A 67 -15.27 -1.58 7.15
CA ILE A 67 -13.92 -2.15 7.02
C ILE A 67 -12.92 -1.10 6.51
N GLY A 68 -13.34 -0.19 5.63
CA GLY A 68 -12.47 0.87 5.10
C GLY A 68 -11.79 1.71 6.19
N PRO A 69 -12.54 2.30 7.14
CA PRO A 69 -11.95 3.05 8.25
C PRO A 69 -11.04 2.21 9.16
N MET A 70 -11.35 0.92 9.32
CA MET A 70 -10.61 0.00 10.17
C MET A 70 -9.26 -0.38 9.55
N ILE A 71 -9.22 -0.68 8.25
CA ILE A 71 -7.97 -0.96 7.53
C ILE A 71 -7.04 0.24 7.56
N VAL A 72 -7.57 1.44 7.31
CA VAL A 72 -6.78 2.67 7.39
C VAL A 72 -6.14 2.78 8.77
N LYS A 73 -6.90 2.61 9.86
CA LYS A 73 -6.33 2.65 11.21
C LYS A 73 -5.23 1.59 11.44
N ILE A 74 -5.47 0.35 11.02
CA ILE A 74 -4.54 -0.78 11.26
C ILE A 74 -3.26 -0.64 10.44
N VAL A 75 -3.32 -0.14 9.21
CA VAL A 75 -2.15 -0.02 8.32
C VAL A 75 -1.39 1.28 8.58
N THR A 76 -2.12 2.38 8.76
CA THR A 76 -1.54 3.71 8.89
C THR A 76 -0.78 3.89 10.21
N LEU A 77 -1.26 3.32 11.32
CA LEU A 77 -0.58 3.43 12.62
C LEU A 77 0.84 2.82 12.63
N PRO A 78 1.05 1.54 12.26
CA PRO A 78 2.38 0.95 12.21
C PRO A 78 3.27 1.61 11.15
N PHE A 79 2.70 2.04 10.02
CA PHE A 79 3.45 2.78 9.01
C PHE A 79 4.02 4.10 9.56
N PHE A 80 3.21 4.87 10.29
CA PHE A 80 3.69 6.09 10.95
C PHE A 80 4.75 5.81 12.00
N LEU A 81 4.59 4.75 12.82
CA LEU A 81 5.59 4.36 13.81
C LEU A 81 6.92 3.96 13.16
N LEU A 82 6.89 3.20 12.06
CA LEU A 82 8.09 2.81 11.32
C LEU A 82 8.81 4.01 10.72
N LEU A 83 8.08 4.92 10.06
CA LEU A 83 8.66 6.15 9.52
C LEU A 83 9.27 7.03 10.62
N ASN A 84 8.59 7.12 11.77
CA ASN A 84 9.05 7.91 12.90
C ASN A 84 10.32 7.29 13.53
N ALA A 85 10.35 5.97 13.69
CA ALA A 85 11.52 5.25 14.15
C ALA A 85 12.71 5.43 13.20
N LEU A 86 12.50 5.34 11.88
CA LEU A 86 13.52 5.62 10.86
C LEU A 86 14.06 7.04 10.99
N ALA A 87 13.20 8.04 11.13
CA ALA A 87 13.62 9.43 11.32
C ALA A 87 14.48 9.62 12.58
N TYR A 88 14.14 8.94 13.68
CA TYR A 88 14.97 8.94 14.89
C TYR A 88 16.31 8.24 14.68
N LEU A 89 16.35 7.11 13.97
CA LEU A 89 17.60 6.42 13.63
C LEU A 89 18.53 7.31 12.82
N PHE A 90 18.03 7.95 11.75
CA PHE A 90 18.82 8.90 10.97
C PHE A 90 19.31 10.07 11.82
N THR A 91 18.47 10.60 12.72
CA THR A 91 18.86 11.68 13.65
C THR A 91 19.97 11.21 14.61
N PHE A 92 19.87 9.98 15.13
CA PHE A 92 20.86 9.39 16.04
C PHE A 92 22.21 9.17 15.36
N PHE A 93 22.23 8.61 14.15
CA PHE A 93 23.47 8.43 13.37
C PHE A 93 24.11 9.78 13.02
N ALA A 94 23.32 10.78 12.63
CA ALA A 94 23.83 12.10 12.30
C ALA A 94 24.40 12.85 13.54
N LEU A 95 23.81 12.65 14.73
CA LEU A 95 24.38 13.16 15.99
C LEU A 95 25.72 12.51 16.33
N ARG A 96 25.83 11.18 16.16
CA ARG A 96 27.10 10.47 16.37
C ARG A 96 28.21 10.90 15.41
N MET A 97 27.86 11.34 14.19
CA MET A 97 28.81 11.84 13.21
C MET A 97 29.24 13.31 13.43
N GLY A 98 28.76 13.99 14.46
CA GLY A 98 29.14 15.40 14.76
C GLY A 98 28.50 16.44 13.82
N LEU A 99 27.56 16.01 12.98
CA LEU A 99 26.90 16.76 11.91
C LEU A 99 25.79 17.70 12.44
N LYS A 100 26.10 18.55 13.43
CA LYS A 100 25.11 19.44 14.09
C LYS A 100 24.33 20.33 13.12
N ARG A 101 24.96 20.81 12.03
CA ARG A 101 24.30 21.60 10.98
C ARG A 101 23.54 20.74 9.96
N ASP A 102 23.99 19.52 9.70
CA ASP A 102 23.36 18.64 8.70
C ASP A 102 22.16 17.87 9.25
N ILE A 103 22.02 17.70 10.57
CA ILE A 103 20.78 17.19 11.18
C ILE A 103 19.61 18.12 10.91
N VAL A 104 19.83 19.44 11.02
CA VAL A 104 18.79 20.44 10.76
C VAL A 104 18.44 20.45 9.27
N ARG A 105 19.43 20.39 8.37
CA ARG A 105 19.19 20.27 6.92
C ARG A 105 18.48 18.96 6.55
N ALA A 106 18.87 17.83 7.13
CA ALA A 106 18.23 16.54 6.92
C ALA A 106 16.78 16.52 7.43
N ARG A 107 16.51 17.13 8.61
CA ARG A 107 15.13 17.33 9.08
C ARG A 107 14.32 18.17 8.13
N ILE A 108 14.84 19.30 7.66
CA ILE A 108 14.15 20.17 6.69
C ILE A 108 13.84 19.39 5.41
N ILE A 109 14.77 18.60 4.88
CA ILE A 109 14.57 17.77 3.68
C ILE A 109 13.53 16.68 3.92
N SER A 110 13.61 15.96 5.05
CA SER A 110 12.64 14.90 5.39
C SER A 110 11.22 15.45 5.63
N THR A 111 11.10 16.61 6.27
CA THR A 111 9.82 17.29 6.49
C THR A 111 9.27 17.84 5.18
N ALA A 112 10.10 18.42 4.32
CA ALA A 112 9.69 18.88 2.99
C ALA A 112 9.22 17.71 2.11
N LEU A 113 9.90 16.56 2.17
CA LEU A 113 9.49 15.34 1.49
C LEU A 113 8.13 14.83 2.01
N LEU A 114 7.95 14.77 3.33
CA LEU A 114 6.68 14.37 3.95
C LEU A 114 5.53 15.31 3.55
N ILE A 115 5.77 16.61 3.58
CA ILE A 115 4.80 17.62 3.13
C ILE A 115 4.49 17.41 1.64
N GLY A 116 5.50 17.18 0.81
CA GLY A 116 5.33 16.91 -0.62
C GLY A 116 4.51 15.65 -0.90
N ILE A 117 4.75 14.56 -0.17
CA ILE A 117 3.98 13.31 -0.27
C ILE A 117 2.53 13.54 0.17
N VAL A 118 2.31 14.28 1.26
CA VAL A 118 0.95 14.60 1.75
C VAL A 118 0.19 15.47 0.74
N ILE A 119 0.84 16.52 0.20
CA ILE A 119 0.24 17.38 -0.82
C ILE A 119 -0.04 16.57 -2.09
N GLY A 120 0.91 15.76 -2.55
CA GLY A 120 0.74 14.88 -3.71
C GLY A 120 -0.40 13.87 -3.53
N PHE A 121 -0.55 13.31 -2.33
CA PHE A 121 -1.66 12.41 -2.01
C PHE A 121 -3.02 13.13 -2.02
N ILE A 122 -3.09 14.35 -1.50
CA ILE A 122 -4.32 15.16 -1.52
C ILE A 122 -4.67 15.53 -2.97
N LEU A 123 -3.71 16.03 -3.74
CA LEU A 123 -3.93 16.42 -5.13
C LEU A 123 -4.31 15.23 -6.01
N GLY A 124 -3.62 14.10 -5.90
CA GLY A 124 -3.92 12.89 -6.66
C GLY A 124 -5.22 12.19 -6.25
N ARG A 125 -5.91 12.67 -5.21
CA ARG A 125 -7.27 12.25 -4.86
C ARG A 125 -8.35 13.19 -5.42
N ILE A 126 -7.99 14.45 -5.67
CA ILE A 126 -8.90 15.50 -6.17
C ILE A 126 -8.92 15.50 -7.71
N PHE A 127 -7.77 15.23 -8.34
CA PHE A 127 -7.62 15.00 -9.78
C PHE A 127 -7.70 13.52 -10.11
#